data_AF-A0A2X2JLJ6-F1
#
_entry.id   AF-A0A2X2JLJ6-F1
#
_cell.length_a   1.000
_cell.length_b   1.000
_cell.length_c   1.000
_cell.angle_alpha   90.00
_cell.angle_beta   90.00
_cell.angle_gamma   90.00
#
_symmetry.space_group_name_H-M   'P 1'
#
loop_
_entity.id
_entity.type
_entity.pdbx_description
1 polymer ?
#
loop_
_entity_poly.entity_id
_entity_poly.type
_entity_poly.pdbx_seq_one_letter_code
_entity_poly.pdbx_strand_id
1 'polypeptide(L)'
;MKRTKFHRSIILLLLLSSFLFSCDFIAAGSNLMAERYKFEVTQDSLIKKITAYNEKSIQDSVFKISDKNPSFYRGYINDIENNDIYWVLIPVASDAPTELLLISVENRVSGKIIIVNQEPKLEKEINSRKIVVKNFKNRVLDKIGLKYKHTGNAMNKVY
;
A
#
# COMPACT_ATOMS: atom_id res chain seq x y z
N MET A 1 -51.90 -29.77 -3.29
CA MET A 1 -51.41 -28.54 -2.64
C MET A 1 -49.87 -28.54 -2.64
N LYS A 2 -49.27 -27.86 -3.63
CA LYS A 2 -47.82 -27.75 -3.86
C LYS A 2 -47.33 -26.44 -3.22
N ARG A 3 -46.83 -26.45 -1.98
CA ARG A 3 -46.24 -25.24 -1.35
C ARG A 3 -44.90 -25.47 -0.64
N THR A 4 -44.39 -26.69 -0.57
CA THR A 4 -43.11 -26.99 0.11
C THR A 4 -41.88 -26.99 -0.80
N LYS A 5 -42.05 -27.12 -2.12
CA LYS A 5 -40.92 -27.14 -3.07
C LYS A 5 -40.34 -25.75 -3.38
N PHE A 6 -41.12 -24.67 -3.21
CA PHE A 6 -40.69 -23.32 -3.59
C PHE A 6 -39.67 -22.71 -2.60
N HIS A 7 -39.80 -23.02 -1.30
CA HIS A 7 -38.92 -22.47 -0.27
C HIS A 7 -37.53 -23.14 -0.20
N ARG A 8 -37.41 -24.41 -0.60
CA ARG A 8 -36.11 -25.10 -0.66
C ARG A 8 -35.22 -24.54 -1.77
N SER A 9 -35.80 -24.13 -2.90
CA SER A 9 -35.04 -23.55 -4.01
C SER A 9 -34.45 -22.16 -3.70
N ILE A 10 -35.13 -21.36 -2.86
CA ILE A 10 -34.67 -20.01 -2.49
C ILE A 10 -33.49 -20.06 -1.51
N ILE A 11 -33.51 -21.01 -0.56
CA ILE A 11 -32.42 -21.19 0.42
C ILE A 11 -31.15 -21.69 -0.29
N LEU A 12 -31.30 -22.56 -1.30
CA LEU A 12 -30.16 -23.03 -2.09
C LEU A 12 -29.53 -21.91 -2.94
N LEU A 13 -30.35 -20.99 -3.46
CA LEU A 13 -29.88 -19.83 -4.23
C LEU A 13 -29.08 -18.84 -3.36
N LEU A 14 -29.51 -18.63 -2.11
CA LEU A 14 -28.81 -17.77 -1.15
C LEU A 14 -27.45 -18.36 -0.75
N LEU A 15 -27.35 -19.68 -0.55
CA LEU A 15 -26.09 -20.35 -0.21
C LEU A 15 -25.09 -20.41 -1.39
N LEU A 16 -25.56 -20.41 -2.64
CA LEU A 16 -24.69 -20.31 -3.82
C LEU A 16 -24.26 -18.87 -4.13
N SER A 17 -25.03 -17.87 -3.75
CA SER A 17 -24.64 -16.46 -3.97
C SER A 17 -23.46 -16.01 -3.11
N SER A 18 -23.19 -16.67 -1.99
CA SER A 18 -22.00 -16.46 -1.17
C SER A 18 -20.70 -17.03 -1.78
N PHE A 19 -20.77 -17.79 -2.88
CA PHE A 19 -19.59 -18.30 -3.59
C PHE A 19 -19.10 -17.38 -4.71
N LEU A 20 -19.81 -16.29 -5.03
CA LEU A 20 -19.50 -15.43 -6.19
C LEU A 20 -18.71 -14.15 -5.84
N PHE A 21 -18.28 -13.94 -4.59
CA PHE A 21 -17.48 -12.78 -4.20
C PHE A 21 -16.16 -13.17 -3.53
N SER A 22 -15.26 -13.79 -4.28
CA SER A 22 -13.81 -13.65 -4.07
C SER A 22 -13.02 -14.35 -5.17
N CYS A 23 -13.35 -14.08 -6.43
CA CYS A 23 -12.39 -14.20 -7.51
C CYS A 23 -12.10 -12.80 -8.03
N ASP A 24 -11.49 -11.97 -7.17
CA ASP A 24 -10.63 -10.92 -7.69
C ASP A 24 -9.50 -11.64 -8.41
N PHE A 25 -9.66 -11.78 -9.72
CA PHE A 25 -8.62 -12.11 -10.67
C PHE A 25 -7.46 -11.14 -10.42
N ILE A 26 -6.55 -11.52 -9.54
CA ILE A 26 -5.20 -11.00 -9.52
C ILE A 26 -4.58 -11.56 -10.80
N ALA A 27 -4.65 -10.79 -11.88
CA ALA A 27 -4.05 -11.12 -13.16
C ALA A 27 -2.57 -11.46 -12.92
N ALA A 28 -2.27 -12.76 -13.02
CA ALA A 28 -0.91 -13.28 -13.01
C ALA A 28 -0.17 -12.65 -14.20
N GLY A 29 0.88 -11.87 -13.91
CA GLY A 29 1.68 -11.17 -14.92
C GLY A 29 1.85 -9.67 -14.73
N SER A 30 1.31 -9.06 -13.66
CA SER A 30 1.64 -7.66 -13.31
C SER A 30 2.29 -7.58 -11.92
N ASN A 31 3.34 -6.77 -11.78
CA ASN A 31 4.08 -6.52 -10.53
C ASN A 31 3.19 -5.85 -9.46
N LEU A 32 2.22 -6.58 -8.91
CA LEU A 32 0.93 -6.08 -8.40
C LEU A 32 0.92 -5.13 -7.19
N MET A 33 2.05 -4.83 -6.52
CA MET A 33 2.02 -4.33 -5.13
C MET A 33 2.95 -3.15 -4.81
N ALA A 34 3.46 -2.42 -5.81
CA ALA A 34 4.10 -1.13 -5.52
C ALA A 34 3.00 -0.09 -5.18
N GLU A 35 2.61 0.01 -3.91
CA GLU A 35 1.48 0.85 -3.52
C GLU A 35 1.81 2.35 -3.59
N ARG A 36 0.95 3.11 -4.27
CA ARG A 36 1.12 4.54 -4.48
C ARG A 36 -0.01 5.37 -3.88
N TYR A 37 0.38 6.38 -3.13
CA TYR A 37 -0.51 7.30 -2.42
C TYR A 37 -0.25 8.71 -2.92
N LYS A 38 -1.30 9.37 -3.39
CA LYS A 38 -1.24 10.74 -3.90
C LYS A 38 -1.80 11.68 -2.86
N PHE A 39 -1.07 12.75 -2.56
CA PHE A 39 -1.43 13.77 -1.60
C PHE A 39 -1.59 15.11 -2.33
N GLU A 40 -2.67 15.83 -2.05
CA GLU A 40 -2.92 17.16 -2.61
C GLU A 40 -2.14 18.24 -1.84
N VAL A 41 -0.86 17.96 -1.55
CA VAL A 41 0.10 18.87 -0.93
C VAL A 41 1.44 18.78 -1.66
N THR A 42 2.32 19.73 -1.39
CA THR A 42 3.70 19.72 -1.88
C THR A 42 4.55 18.66 -1.20
N GLN A 43 5.68 18.32 -1.81
CA GLN A 43 6.64 17.37 -1.24
C GLN A 43 7.14 17.82 0.12
N ASP A 44 7.52 19.08 0.26
CA ASP A 44 8.00 19.62 1.54
C ASP A 44 6.96 19.51 2.63
N SER A 45 5.69 19.74 2.30
CA SER A 45 4.58 19.59 3.24
C SER A 45 4.41 18.14 3.68
N LEU A 46 4.51 17.18 2.76
CA LEU A 46 4.47 15.75 3.06
C LEU A 46 5.66 15.33 3.94
N ILE A 47 6.89 15.71 3.55
CA ILE A 47 8.11 15.42 4.31
C ILE A 47 8.04 16.00 5.71
N LYS A 48 7.57 17.25 5.86
CA LYS A 48 7.39 17.91 7.16
C LYS A 48 6.40 17.16 8.04
N LYS A 49 5.28 16.70 7.48
CA LYS A 49 4.28 15.92 8.21
C LYS A 49 4.80 14.55 8.65
N ILE A 50 5.53 13.85 7.79
CA ILE A 50 6.16 12.58 8.14
C ILE A 50 7.26 12.77 9.18
N THR A 51 8.08 13.82 9.05
CA THR A 51 9.14 14.15 10.02
C THR A 51 8.55 14.44 11.40
N ALA A 52 7.44 15.18 11.46
CA ALA A 52 6.72 15.41 12.70
C ALA A 52 6.15 14.11 13.29
N TYR A 53 5.57 13.24 12.45
CA TYR A 53 5.06 11.93 12.88
C TYR A 53 6.17 11.00 13.40
N ASN A 54 7.34 11.02 12.77
CA ASN A 54 8.49 10.20 13.15
C ASN A 54 9.26 10.73 14.36
N GLU A 55 9.03 11.99 14.75
CA GLU A 55 9.88 12.77 15.67
C GLU A 55 11.36 12.83 15.23
N LYS A 56 11.63 12.57 13.95
CA LYS A 56 12.97 12.49 13.35
C LYS A 56 12.90 12.68 11.84
N SER A 57 13.99 13.21 11.26
CA SER A 57 14.14 13.33 9.80
C SER A 57 13.91 11.99 9.11
N ILE A 58 13.09 12.03 8.06
CA ILE A 58 12.79 10.89 7.18
C ILE A 58 13.94 10.55 6.23
N GLN A 59 14.81 11.50 5.89
CA GLN A 59 15.71 11.37 4.75
C GLN A 59 16.90 10.46 5.05
N ASP A 60 17.00 9.38 4.27
CA ASP A 60 18.14 8.45 4.28
C ASP A 60 19.07 8.72 3.09
N SER A 61 18.51 8.81 1.87
CA SER A 61 19.29 9.07 0.65
C SER A 61 18.43 9.66 -0.47
N VAL A 62 19.09 10.23 -1.49
CA VAL A 62 18.47 10.64 -2.76
C VAL A 62 19.14 9.87 -3.89
N PHE A 63 18.36 9.31 -4.80
CA PHE A 63 18.90 8.54 -5.92
C PHE A 63 18.02 8.67 -7.16
N LYS A 64 18.54 8.25 -8.32
CA LYS A 64 17.77 8.06 -9.55
C LYS A 64 17.70 6.58 -9.90
N ILE A 65 16.54 6.15 -10.39
CA ILE A 65 16.38 4.78 -10.92
C ILE A 65 17.01 4.69 -12.31
N SER A 66 16.80 5.71 -13.15
CA SER A 66 17.46 5.90 -14.43
C SER A 66 17.41 7.37 -14.84
N ASP A 67 18.11 7.74 -15.91
CA ASP A 67 18.15 9.14 -16.40
C ASP A 67 16.80 9.68 -16.87
N LYS A 68 15.85 8.79 -17.19
CA LYS A 68 14.50 9.17 -17.63
C LYS A 68 13.55 9.45 -16.46
N ASN A 69 13.86 8.93 -15.28
CA ASN A 69 13.04 9.06 -14.08
C ASN A 69 13.41 10.32 -13.27
N PRO A 70 12.48 10.88 -12.48
CA PRO A 70 12.84 11.87 -11.48
C PRO A 70 13.77 11.24 -10.44
N SER A 71 14.52 12.08 -9.74
CA SER A 71 15.17 11.66 -8.50
C SER A 71 14.12 11.29 -7.45
N PHE A 72 14.43 10.34 -6.59
CA PHE A 72 13.60 9.92 -5.47
C PHE A 72 14.31 10.16 -4.14
N TYR A 73 13.59 10.74 -3.19
CA TYR A 73 13.94 10.65 -1.77
C TYR A 73 13.59 9.27 -1.26
N ARG A 74 14.57 8.57 -0.70
CA ARG A 74 14.35 7.38 0.13
C ARG A 74 14.26 7.78 1.59
N GLY A 75 13.27 7.25 2.27
CA GLY A 75 13.15 7.41 3.71
C GLY A 75 12.29 6.34 4.36
N TYR A 76 11.96 6.56 5.62
CA TYR A 76 11.15 5.65 6.41
C TYR A 76 10.09 6.36 7.24
N ILE A 77 9.04 5.63 7.62
CA ILE A 77 8.00 6.07 8.55
C ILE A 77 7.93 5.07 9.72
N ASN A 78 7.99 5.58 10.95
CA ASN A 78 8.06 4.77 12.16
C ASN A 78 6.69 4.58 12.80
N ASP A 79 6.14 3.37 12.76
CA ASP A 79 5.00 2.97 13.60
C ASP A 79 5.53 2.42 14.93
N ILE A 80 5.90 3.34 15.83
CA ILE A 80 6.54 3.02 17.11
C ILE A 80 5.66 2.10 17.95
N GLU A 81 4.34 2.33 17.97
CA GLU A 81 3.37 1.52 18.71
C GLU A 81 3.41 0.04 18.30
N ASN A 82 3.72 -0.26 17.03
CA ASN A 82 3.71 -1.61 16.49
C ASN A 82 5.12 -2.15 16.18
N ASN A 83 6.17 -1.40 16.50
CA ASN A 83 7.56 -1.72 16.19
C ASN A 83 7.85 -1.92 14.69
N ASP A 84 7.10 -1.25 13.81
CA ASP A 84 7.28 -1.37 12.36
C ASP A 84 7.97 -0.13 11.77
N ILE A 85 8.87 -0.35 10.81
CA ILE A 85 9.50 0.68 9.96
C ILE A 85 9.01 0.47 8.54
N TYR A 86 8.29 1.44 7.99
CA TYR A 86 7.83 1.43 6.61
C TYR A 86 8.81 2.21 5.73
N TRP A 87 9.45 1.55 4.77
CA TRP A 87 10.35 2.19 3.82
C TRP A 87 9.56 2.75 2.64
N VAL A 88 9.84 4.00 2.26
CA VAL A 88 9.07 4.75 1.27
C VAL A 88 9.95 5.53 0.30
N LEU A 89 9.40 5.82 -0.88
CA LEU A 89 9.99 6.74 -1.87
C LEU A 89 9.07 7.94 -2.14
N ILE A 90 9.67 9.12 -2.32
CA ILE A 90 8.97 10.37 -2.68
C ILE A 90 9.72 11.03 -3.85
N PRO A 91 9.09 11.30 -5.02
CA PRO A 91 9.76 11.92 -6.17
C PRO A 91 10.16 13.39 -5.92
N VAL A 92 11.43 13.75 -6.11
CA VAL A 92 12.06 15.07 -5.81
C VAL A 92 11.47 16.24 -6.60
N ALA A 93 11.01 16.02 -7.83
CA ALA A 93 10.56 17.10 -8.73
C ALA A 93 9.03 17.25 -8.77
N SER A 94 8.33 17.04 -7.65
CA SER A 94 6.87 17.08 -7.64
C SER A 94 6.32 18.37 -7.03
N ASP A 95 5.84 19.26 -7.90
CA ASP A 95 4.78 20.21 -7.52
C ASP A 95 3.58 19.41 -6.99
N ALA A 96 2.73 20.08 -6.19
CA ALA A 96 1.48 19.47 -5.78
C ALA A 96 0.68 19.05 -7.03
N PRO A 97 0.15 17.82 -7.08
CA PRO A 97 0.09 16.83 -6.00
C PRO A 97 1.29 15.87 -5.93
N THR A 98 1.82 15.65 -4.73
CA THR A 98 2.96 14.73 -4.47
C THR A 98 2.53 13.28 -4.29
N GLU A 99 3.40 12.35 -4.68
CA GLU A 99 3.23 10.91 -4.51
C GLU A 99 4.17 10.34 -3.43
N LEU A 100 3.69 9.30 -2.73
CA LEU A 100 4.47 8.46 -1.84
C LEU A 100 4.30 7.00 -2.27
N LEU A 101 5.41 6.29 -2.39
CA LEU A 101 5.44 4.89 -2.78
C LEU A 101 5.89 4.05 -1.58
N LEU A 102 5.12 3.03 -1.21
CA LEU A 102 5.51 2.07 -0.18
C LEU A 102 6.39 0.97 -0.78
N ILE A 103 7.53 0.70 -0.15
CA ILE A 103 8.55 -0.23 -0.65
C ILE A 103 8.58 -1.53 0.15
N SER A 104 8.70 -1.42 1.46
CA SER A 104 8.75 -2.55 2.37
C SER A 104 8.34 -2.13 3.78
N VAL A 105 8.12 -3.13 4.63
CA VAL A 105 8.05 -2.96 6.07
C VAL A 105 9.06 -3.89 6.75
N GLU A 106 9.67 -3.40 7.82
CA GLU A 106 10.53 -4.16 8.71
C GLU A 106 9.96 -4.10 10.13
N ASN A 107 9.75 -5.24 10.76
CA ASN A 107 9.41 -5.28 12.18
C ASN A 107 10.70 -5.34 13.02
N ARG A 108 10.94 -4.31 13.83
CA ARG A 108 12.19 -4.13 14.59
C ARG A 108 12.47 -5.24 15.61
N VAL A 109 11.41 -5.84 16.16
CA VAL A 109 11.54 -6.88 17.19
C VAL A 109 11.88 -8.22 16.56
N SER A 110 11.16 -8.60 15.51
CA SER A 110 11.36 -9.89 14.84
C SER A 110 12.43 -9.88 13.76
N GLY A 111 12.87 -8.69 13.31
CA GLY A 111 13.75 -8.52 12.15
C GLY A 111 13.11 -8.92 10.82
N LYS A 112 11.81 -9.24 10.81
CA LYS A 112 11.11 -9.70 9.62
C LYS A 112 10.90 -8.54 8.65
N ILE A 113 11.36 -8.73 7.41
CA ILE A 113 11.18 -7.79 6.31
C ILE A 113 10.14 -8.34 5.32
N ILE A 114 9.16 -7.52 4.96
CA ILE A 114 8.20 -7.81 3.89
C ILE A 114 8.36 -6.75 2.82
N ILE A 115 8.86 -7.16 1.66
CA ILE A 115 8.95 -6.31 0.47
C ILE A 115 7.58 -6.28 -0.21
N VAL A 116 7.03 -5.10 -0.43
CA VAL A 116 5.73 -4.93 -1.10
C VAL A 116 5.89 -4.58 -2.57
N ASN A 117 6.94 -3.85 -2.94
CA ASN A 117 7.11 -3.29 -4.30
C ASN A 117 7.73 -4.25 -5.35
N GLN A 118 7.61 -5.55 -5.16
CA GLN A 118 8.13 -6.57 -6.09
C GLN A 118 7.03 -7.55 -6.48
N GLU A 119 7.27 -8.43 -7.44
CA GLU A 119 6.34 -9.53 -7.71
C GLU A 119 6.32 -10.51 -6.52
N PRO A 120 5.14 -10.96 -6.06
CA PRO A 120 5.07 -12.03 -5.06
C PRO A 120 5.44 -13.36 -5.70
N LYS A 121 6.31 -14.13 -5.05
CA LYS A 121 6.70 -15.47 -5.53
C LYS A 121 5.70 -16.55 -5.12
N LEU A 122 4.96 -16.32 -4.03
CA LEU A 122 4.06 -17.28 -3.40
C LEU A 122 2.76 -16.59 -2.96
N GLU A 123 1.64 -17.32 -2.96
CA GLU A 123 0.34 -16.80 -2.52
C GLU A 123 0.36 -16.29 -1.07
N LYS A 124 1.12 -16.95 -0.19
CA LYS A 124 1.32 -16.52 1.21
C LYS A 124 1.93 -15.11 1.30
N GLU A 125 2.78 -14.73 0.34
CA GLU A 125 3.35 -13.38 0.28
C GLU A 125 2.27 -12.36 -0.08
N ILE A 126 1.33 -12.69 -0.97
CA ILE A 126 0.21 -11.82 -1.35
C ILE A 126 -0.61 -11.44 -0.11
N ASN A 127 -0.99 -12.44 0.71
CA ASN A 127 -1.76 -12.19 1.93
C ASN A 127 -0.99 -11.34 2.94
N SER A 128 0.31 -11.64 3.11
CA SER A 128 1.17 -10.86 4.01
C SER A 128 1.27 -9.40 3.56
N ARG A 129 1.44 -9.15 2.25
CA ARG A 129 1.52 -7.80 1.70
C ARG A 129 0.20 -7.05 1.83
N LYS A 130 -0.95 -7.68 1.56
CA LYS A 130 -2.28 -7.07 1.79
C LYS A 130 -2.44 -6.57 3.23
N ILE A 131 -1.95 -7.33 4.22
CA ILE A 131 -1.95 -6.93 5.63
C ILE A 131 -1.05 -5.72 5.85
N VAL A 132 0.17 -5.72 5.31
CA VAL A 132 1.12 -4.59 5.39
C VAL A 132 0.49 -3.32 4.82
N VAL A 133 -0.11 -3.39 3.64
CA VAL A 133 -0.75 -2.25 2.96
C VAL A 133 -1.92 -1.71 3.78
N LYS A 134 -2.75 -2.59 4.34
CA LYS A 134 -3.86 -2.20 5.22
C LYS A 134 -3.36 -1.54 6.50
N ASN A 135 -2.32 -2.09 7.12
CA ASN A 135 -1.73 -1.53 8.34
C ASN A 135 -1.10 -0.17 8.06
N PHE A 136 -0.36 -0.02 6.95
CA PHE A 136 0.21 1.25 6.55
C PHE A 136 -0.85 2.34 6.38
N LYS A 137 -1.97 2.02 5.72
CA LYS A 137 -3.11 2.96 5.63
C LYS A 137 -3.66 3.34 7.01
N ASN A 138 -4.12 2.34 7.76
CA ASN A 138 -4.92 2.55 8.96
C ASN A 138 -4.10 3.06 10.17
N ARG A 139 -2.83 2.68 10.25
CA ARG A 139 -1.98 2.98 11.42
C ARG A 139 -1.04 4.14 11.17
N VAL A 140 -0.67 4.39 9.91
CA VAL A 140 0.31 5.43 9.56
C VAL A 140 -0.34 6.55 8.77
N LEU A 141 -0.83 6.29 7.55
CA LEU A 141 -1.32 7.36 6.67
C LEU A 141 -2.50 8.14 7.26
N ASP A 142 -3.45 7.44 7.89
CA ASP A 142 -4.60 8.07 8.53
C ASP A 142 -4.19 8.95 9.73
N LYS A 143 -3.08 8.62 10.42
CA LYS A 143 -2.53 9.40 11.54
C LYS A 143 -1.66 10.57 11.11
N ILE A 144 -1.04 10.53 9.93
CA ILE A 144 -0.23 11.64 9.37
C ILE A 144 -1.09 12.91 9.16
N GLY A 145 -2.41 12.78 9.11
CA GLY A 145 -3.33 13.93 9.09
C GLY A 145 -3.34 14.67 7.75
N LEU A 146 -2.99 13.97 6.67
CA LEU A 146 -3.12 14.46 5.30
C LEU A 146 -4.14 13.61 4.56
N LYS A 147 -5.03 14.27 3.81
CA LYS A 147 -5.91 13.55 2.88
C LYS A 147 -5.07 12.97 1.76
N TYR A 148 -5.30 11.69 1.47
CA TYR A 148 -4.62 10.98 0.38
C TYR A 148 -5.62 10.21 -0.47
N LYS A 149 -5.26 10.04 -1.74
CA LYS A 149 -5.93 9.12 -2.65
C LYS A 149 -5.03 7.93 -2.89
N HIS A 150 -5.55 6.73 -2.66
CA HIS A 150 -4.89 5.51 -3.10
C HIS A 150 -5.02 5.40 -4.62
N THR A 151 -3.89 5.41 -5.33
CA THR A 151 -3.86 5.49 -6.82
C THR A 151 -3.40 4.20 -7.48
N GLY A 152 -3.40 3.10 -6.73
CA GLY A 152 -3.01 1.77 -7.21
C GLY A 152 -1.51 1.63 -7.40
N ASN A 153 -1.14 0.75 -8.33
CA ASN A 153 0.22 0.26 -8.51
C ASN A 153 1.14 1.28 -9.21
N ALA A 154 2.29 1.58 -8.61
CA ALA A 154 3.31 2.50 -9.12
C ALA A 154 3.96 2.03 -10.44
N MET A 155 3.93 0.73 -10.75
CA MET A 155 4.46 0.19 -12.01
C MET A 155 3.62 0.53 -13.24
N ASN A 156 2.37 0.97 -13.05
CA ASN A 156 1.51 1.41 -14.16
C ASN A 156 1.86 2.83 -14.65
N LYS A 157 2.80 3.52 -13.98
CA LYS A 157 3.29 4.84 -14.39
C LYS A 157 4.71 4.69 -14.90
N VAL A 158 4.91 5.02 -16.17
CA VAL A 158 6.25 5.35 -16.67
C VAL A 158 6.61 6.68 -16.01
N TYR A 159 7.66 6.68 -15.22
CA TYR A 159 8.21 7.88 -14.61
C TYR A 159 9.27 8.50 -15.52
#